data_AF-A0A3S0DFQ8-F1
#
_entry.id   AF-A0A3S0DFQ8-F1
#
_cell.length_a   1.000
_cell.length_b   1.000
_cell.length_c   1.000
_cell.angle_alpha   90.00
_cell.angle_beta   90.00
_cell.angle_gamma   90.00
#
_symmetry.space_group_name_H-M   'P 1'
#
loop_
_entity.id
_entity.type
_entity.pdbx_description
1 polymer ?
#
loop_
_entity_poly.entity_id
_entity_poly.type
_entity_poly.pdbx_seq_one_letter_code
_entity_poly.pdbx_strand_id
1 'polypeptide(L)'
;MNKRLLFAGIIFSSLISGCTTIIGGFTSTAKSSGSGVGPSTIAESDVYLHDDRLNALSVYNGSLTAKKLTIVNSLKVNGDINANKLVARKTTDVTGSLTLDNSSLYDNCKIGNNITANDSYFAKDIEFGGIQFELTNKTKVIGNIISTSRYPVTIVVDRSVIKGDIGFANPKSVVVIQNRGLVKGRILNGTVRDLTGGDSYQGDDADEEQQ
;
A
#
# COMPACT_ATOMS: atom_id res chain seq x y z
N MET A 1 -41.83 -16.45 -56.14
CA MET A 1 -42.95 -15.79 -55.43
C MET A 1 -42.86 -16.20 -53.96
N ASN A 2 -42.70 -15.21 -53.06
CA ASN A 2 -42.80 -15.28 -51.58
C ASN A 2 -41.73 -16.09 -50.81
N LYS A 3 -41.17 -15.68 -49.65
CA LYS A 3 -41.21 -14.45 -48.83
C LYS A 3 -39.99 -14.53 -47.88
N ARG A 4 -39.43 -13.37 -47.51
CA ARG A 4 -38.39 -13.19 -46.47
C ARG A 4 -38.91 -13.58 -45.08
N LEU A 5 -38.02 -14.05 -44.20
CA LEU A 5 -38.03 -13.67 -42.79
C LEU A 5 -36.62 -13.80 -42.18
N LEU A 6 -36.02 -12.64 -41.91
CA LEU A 6 -34.95 -12.44 -40.94
C LEU A 6 -35.53 -12.74 -39.55
N PHE A 7 -34.78 -13.44 -38.70
CA PHE A 7 -34.79 -13.17 -37.26
C PHE A 7 -33.36 -13.18 -36.73
N ALA A 8 -32.98 -12.04 -36.17
CA ALA A 8 -31.71 -11.79 -35.53
C ALA A 8 -31.60 -12.66 -34.26
N GLY A 9 -30.63 -13.56 -34.24
CA GLY A 9 -30.19 -14.23 -33.03
C GLY A 9 -29.40 -13.24 -32.18
N ILE A 10 -30.04 -12.73 -31.14
CA ILE A 10 -29.40 -11.92 -30.09
C ILE A 10 -28.27 -12.76 -29.48
N ILE A 11 -27.02 -12.36 -29.71
CA ILE A 11 -25.86 -12.86 -28.98
C ILE A 11 -25.96 -12.27 -27.58
N PHE A 12 -26.51 -13.03 -26.63
CA PHE A 12 -26.32 -12.75 -25.21
C PHE A 12 -24.85 -13.01 -24.88
N SER A 13 -24.02 -11.96 -24.99
CA SER A 13 -22.70 -11.94 -24.36
C SER A 13 -22.91 -11.84 -22.85
N SER A 14 -23.03 -12.99 -22.19
CA SER A 14 -22.87 -13.05 -20.74
C SER A 14 -21.43 -12.64 -20.42
N LEU A 15 -21.27 -11.42 -19.92
CA LEU A 15 -20.10 -11.01 -19.16
C LEU A 15 -20.07 -11.88 -17.89
N ILE A 16 -19.51 -13.08 -18.02
CA ILE A 16 -19.10 -13.89 -16.90
C ILE A 16 -17.92 -13.13 -16.28
N SER A 17 -18.19 -12.24 -15.34
CA SER A 17 -17.20 -11.76 -14.39
C SER A 17 -16.85 -12.93 -13.46
N GLY A 18 -16.15 -13.92 -14.01
CA GLY A 18 -15.70 -15.08 -13.28
C GLY A 18 -14.65 -14.64 -12.28
N CYS A 19 -14.97 -14.65 -10.99
CA CYS A 19 -13.96 -14.80 -9.96
C CYS A 19 -13.29 -16.15 -10.21
N THR A 20 -12.08 -16.16 -10.75
CA THR A 20 -11.30 -17.40 -10.84
C THR A 20 -10.74 -17.67 -9.46
N THR A 21 -11.32 -18.63 -8.75
CA THR A 21 -10.70 -19.24 -7.57
C THR A 21 -9.58 -20.14 -8.05
N ILE A 22 -8.32 -19.81 -7.71
CA ILE A 22 -7.16 -20.65 -8.03
C ILE A 22 -6.67 -21.27 -6.71
N ILE A 23 -6.90 -22.58 -6.55
CA ILE A 23 -6.44 -23.36 -5.40
C ILE A 23 -5.09 -23.96 -5.78
N GLY A 24 -4.00 -23.38 -5.27
CA GLY A 24 -2.63 -23.84 -5.50
C GLY A 24 -1.72 -22.74 -6.06
N GLY A 25 -0.48 -22.67 -5.56
CA GLY A 25 0.51 -21.61 -5.81
C GLY A 25 0.58 -21.17 -7.26
N PHE A 26 0.03 -19.99 -7.53
CA PHE A 26 0.12 -19.36 -8.84
C PHE A 26 1.52 -18.76 -8.98
N THR A 27 2.30 -19.32 -9.90
CA THR A 27 3.44 -18.63 -10.51
C THR A 27 2.95 -18.15 -11.87
N SER A 28 2.80 -16.84 -12.05
CA SER A 28 2.45 -16.28 -13.36
C SER A 28 3.61 -16.53 -14.31
N THR A 29 3.50 -17.57 -15.15
CA THR A 29 4.49 -17.86 -16.20
C THR A 29 4.11 -17.22 -17.54
N ALA A 30 2.91 -16.64 -17.63
CA ALA A 30 2.46 -15.92 -18.82
C ALA A 30 2.53 -14.42 -18.54
N LYS A 31 3.44 -13.72 -19.23
CA LYS A 31 3.34 -12.26 -19.37
C LYS A 31 1.91 -11.94 -19.80
N SER A 32 1.14 -11.26 -18.97
CA SER A 32 0.00 -10.48 -19.45
C SER A 32 0.56 -9.29 -20.23
N SER A 33 1.17 -9.55 -21.39
CA SER A 33 1.75 -8.54 -22.30
C SER A 33 0.68 -7.78 -23.09
N GLY A 34 -0.60 -7.97 -22.77
CA GLY A 34 -1.67 -7.12 -23.24
C GLY A 34 -1.84 -5.91 -22.34
N SER A 35 -2.24 -4.76 -22.88
CA SER A 35 -2.63 -3.56 -22.12
C SER A 35 -3.86 -3.76 -21.22
N GLY A 36 -4.40 -4.98 -21.16
CA GLY A 36 -5.58 -5.36 -20.40
C GLY A 36 -5.28 -5.56 -18.91
N VAL A 37 -6.34 -5.46 -18.12
CA VAL A 37 -6.32 -5.79 -16.69
C VAL A 37 -6.79 -7.23 -16.57
N GLY A 38 -5.97 -8.10 -15.97
CA GLY A 38 -6.35 -9.48 -15.66
C GLY A 38 -7.50 -9.56 -14.64
N PRO A 39 -8.12 -10.72 -14.46
CA PRO A 39 -9.28 -10.88 -13.59
C PRO A 39 -8.96 -10.60 -12.10
N SER A 40 -9.99 -10.63 -11.27
CA SER A 40 -9.80 -10.73 -9.82
C SER A 40 -9.33 -12.14 -9.46
N THR A 41 -8.26 -12.24 -8.66
CA THR A 41 -7.64 -13.51 -8.29
C THR A 41 -7.76 -13.78 -6.80
N ILE A 42 -8.10 -15.01 -6.45
CA ILE A 42 -8.08 -15.52 -5.08
C ILE A 42 -7.01 -16.62 -4.98
N ALA A 43 -6.18 -16.55 -3.95
CA ALA A 43 -5.16 -17.55 -3.64
C ALA A 43 -5.23 -17.99 -2.17
N GLU A 44 -5.01 -19.27 -1.93
CA GLU A 44 -5.07 -19.93 -0.62
C GLU A 44 -3.69 -20.30 -0.05
N SER A 45 -2.63 -19.74 -0.62
CA SER A 45 -1.24 -20.01 -0.23
C SER A 45 -0.36 -18.82 -0.62
N ASP A 46 0.94 -18.93 -0.38
CA ASP A 46 1.91 -17.95 -0.88
C ASP A 46 1.81 -17.77 -2.40
N VAL A 47 2.01 -16.53 -2.84
CA VAL A 47 1.88 -16.10 -4.23
C VAL A 47 3.15 -15.37 -4.69
N TYR A 48 3.62 -15.70 -5.89
CA TYR A 48 4.76 -15.07 -6.54
C TYR A 48 4.32 -14.50 -7.90
N LEU A 49 4.25 -13.16 -8.00
CA LEU A 49 3.84 -12.45 -9.21
C LEU A 49 4.99 -11.65 -9.81
N HIS A 50 5.06 -11.64 -11.14
CA HIS A 50 6.10 -10.92 -11.87
C HIS A 50 5.56 -10.35 -13.18
N ASP A 51 5.56 -9.02 -13.30
CA ASP A 51 5.11 -8.31 -14.51
C ASP A 51 3.61 -8.53 -14.80
N ASP A 52 2.81 -8.61 -13.73
CA ASP A 52 1.37 -8.87 -13.77
C ASP A 52 0.54 -7.61 -13.57
N ARG A 53 -0.66 -7.59 -14.16
CA ARG A 53 -1.66 -6.55 -13.97
C ARG A 53 -3.01 -7.19 -13.69
N LEU A 54 -3.53 -7.05 -12.47
CA LEU A 54 -4.77 -7.67 -12.03
C LEU A 54 -5.82 -6.63 -11.62
N ASN A 55 -7.09 -6.99 -11.78
CA ASN A 55 -8.18 -6.17 -11.31
C ASN A 55 -8.18 -6.11 -9.78
N ALA A 56 -8.09 -7.27 -9.13
CA ALA A 56 -7.97 -7.40 -7.68
C ALA A 56 -7.19 -8.68 -7.33
N LEU A 57 -6.62 -8.72 -6.14
CA LEU A 57 -5.92 -9.89 -5.60
C LEU A 57 -6.28 -10.05 -4.12
N SER A 58 -6.71 -11.25 -3.73
CA SER A 58 -6.90 -11.68 -2.35
C SER A 58 -6.07 -12.93 -2.08
N VAL A 59 -5.18 -12.88 -1.09
CA VAL A 59 -4.37 -14.01 -0.61
C VAL A 59 -4.81 -14.33 0.82
N TYR A 60 -5.51 -15.44 1.04
CA TYR A 60 -6.18 -15.73 2.32
C TYR A 60 -5.32 -16.45 3.35
N ASN A 61 -4.37 -17.26 2.90
CA ASN A 61 -3.55 -18.12 3.77
C ASN A 61 -2.09 -18.12 3.32
N GLY A 62 -1.55 -16.94 3.04
CA GLY A 62 -0.18 -16.81 2.56
C GLY A 62 0.27 -15.37 2.35
N SER A 63 1.52 -15.26 1.97
CA SER A 63 2.23 -14.02 1.68
C SER A 63 2.30 -13.76 0.18
N LEU A 64 2.53 -12.50 -0.19
CA LEU A 64 2.75 -12.09 -1.57
C LEU A 64 4.19 -11.64 -1.75
N THR A 65 4.91 -12.28 -2.67
CA THR A 65 6.13 -11.74 -3.24
C THR A 65 5.84 -11.23 -4.66
N ALA A 66 6.09 -9.96 -4.92
CA ALA A 66 5.75 -9.34 -6.20
C ALA A 66 6.91 -8.54 -6.80
N LYS A 67 7.05 -8.62 -8.13
CA LYS A 67 7.93 -7.74 -8.90
C LYS A 67 7.14 -7.15 -10.06
N LYS A 68 7.06 -5.83 -10.18
CA LYS A 68 6.28 -5.15 -11.24
C LYS A 68 4.81 -5.62 -11.29
N LEU A 69 4.12 -5.56 -10.16
CA LEU A 69 2.70 -5.92 -10.07
C LEU A 69 1.85 -4.65 -10.10
N THR A 70 0.78 -4.63 -10.90
CA THR A 70 -0.25 -3.59 -10.81
C THR A 70 -1.58 -4.18 -10.36
N ILE A 71 -2.18 -3.61 -9.31
CA ILE A 71 -3.52 -3.93 -8.82
C ILE A 71 -4.42 -2.71 -8.98
N VAL A 72 -5.56 -2.89 -9.67
CA VAL A 72 -6.46 -1.77 -10.02
C VAL A 72 -7.46 -1.43 -8.91
N ASN A 73 -8.04 -2.42 -8.23
CA ASN A 73 -9.18 -2.19 -7.33
C ASN A 73 -8.96 -2.62 -5.88
N SER A 74 -8.38 -3.78 -5.61
CA SER A 74 -8.19 -4.22 -4.22
C SER A 74 -7.04 -5.18 -4.12
N LEU A 75 -6.14 -4.93 -3.18
CA LEU A 75 -5.08 -5.83 -2.77
C LEU A 75 -5.31 -6.23 -1.31
N LYS A 76 -5.58 -7.52 -1.07
CA LYS A 76 -5.77 -8.08 0.27
C LYS A 76 -4.83 -9.25 0.48
N VAL A 77 -4.02 -9.23 1.54
CA VAL A 77 -3.06 -10.30 1.84
C VAL A 77 -3.08 -10.62 3.33
N ASN A 78 -3.41 -11.86 3.67
CA ASN A 78 -3.47 -12.35 5.06
C ASN A 78 -2.11 -12.83 5.62
N GLY A 79 -1.03 -12.52 4.91
CA GLY A 79 0.35 -12.71 5.33
C GLY A 79 1.16 -11.45 5.04
N ASP A 80 2.44 -11.62 4.75
CA ASP A 80 3.33 -10.51 4.45
C ASP A 80 3.26 -10.12 2.96
N ILE A 81 3.62 -8.87 2.66
CA ILE A 81 3.92 -8.44 1.30
C ILE A 81 5.40 -8.07 1.22
N ASN A 82 6.12 -8.67 0.26
CA ASN A 82 7.43 -8.22 -0.18
C ASN A 82 7.35 -7.87 -1.67
N ALA A 83 7.38 -6.56 -1.98
CA ALA A 83 7.16 -6.12 -3.34
C ALA A 83 8.19 -5.10 -3.84
N ASN A 84 8.65 -5.33 -5.06
CA ASN A 84 9.40 -4.36 -5.86
C ASN A 84 8.51 -3.88 -7.01
N LYS A 85 8.38 -2.58 -7.23
CA LYS A 85 7.54 -2.01 -8.31
C LYS A 85 6.08 -2.45 -8.24
N LEU A 86 5.52 -2.52 -7.05
CA LEU A 86 4.07 -2.67 -6.87
C LEU A 86 3.36 -1.34 -7.14
N VAL A 87 2.25 -1.38 -7.86
CA VAL A 87 1.32 -0.27 -8.02
C VAL A 87 -0.06 -0.71 -7.58
N ALA A 88 -0.51 -0.29 -6.40
CA ALA A 88 -1.89 -0.50 -5.95
C ALA A 88 -2.68 0.80 -6.08
N ARG A 89 -3.72 0.81 -6.90
CA ARG A 89 -4.47 2.03 -7.24
C ARG A 89 -5.55 2.39 -6.22
N LYS A 90 -5.95 1.42 -5.41
CA LYS A 90 -7.07 1.45 -4.48
C LYS A 90 -6.68 0.76 -3.18
N THR A 91 -7.65 0.32 -2.38
CA THR A 91 -7.44 -0.23 -1.05
C THR A 91 -6.38 -1.32 -1.01
N THR A 92 -5.46 -1.18 -0.06
CA THR A 92 -4.45 -2.19 0.30
C THR A 92 -4.66 -2.58 1.75
N ASP A 93 -4.95 -3.86 1.99
CA ASP A 93 -5.18 -4.44 3.32
C ASP A 93 -4.26 -5.64 3.52
N VAL A 94 -3.39 -5.57 4.51
CA VAL A 94 -2.36 -6.57 4.77
C VAL A 94 -2.42 -6.90 6.25
N THR A 95 -2.59 -8.17 6.63
CA THR A 95 -2.58 -8.54 8.06
C THR A 95 -1.16 -8.69 8.60
N GLY A 96 -0.19 -9.03 7.74
CA GLY A 96 1.23 -9.13 8.07
C GLY A 96 1.99 -7.82 7.89
N SER A 97 3.28 -7.96 7.61
CA SER A 97 4.21 -6.87 7.34
C SER A 97 4.21 -6.45 5.86
N LEU A 98 4.55 -5.19 5.62
CA LEU A 98 4.65 -4.63 4.28
C LEU A 98 6.08 -4.16 4.02
N THR A 99 6.76 -4.82 3.09
CA THR A 99 8.06 -4.42 2.57
C THR A 99 7.91 -3.96 1.12
N LEU A 100 8.26 -2.70 0.86
CA LEU A 100 8.14 -2.08 -0.45
C LEU A 100 9.48 -1.53 -0.93
N ASP A 101 9.77 -1.75 -2.20
CA ASP A 101 10.86 -1.13 -2.93
C ASP A 101 10.34 -0.55 -4.25
N ASN A 102 10.61 0.73 -4.51
CA ASN A 102 10.18 1.44 -5.73
C ASN A 102 8.69 1.22 -6.05
N SER A 103 7.81 1.35 -5.05
CA SER A 103 6.40 0.98 -5.16
C SER A 103 5.48 2.18 -4.88
N SER A 104 4.23 2.11 -5.32
CA SER A 104 3.25 3.20 -5.18
C SER A 104 1.88 2.68 -4.77
N LEU A 105 1.40 3.12 -3.61
CA LEU A 105 0.05 2.86 -3.10
C LEU A 105 -0.75 4.17 -3.14
N TYR A 106 -1.83 4.20 -3.93
CA TYR A 106 -2.55 5.45 -4.26
C TYR A 106 -3.79 5.72 -3.41
N ASP A 107 -4.11 4.84 -2.47
CA ASP A 107 -5.28 4.95 -1.60
C ASP A 107 -4.92 4.52 -0.18
N ASN A 108 -5.91 4.55 0.72
CA ASN A 108 -5.70 4.20 2.11
C ASN A 108 -5.13 2.77 2.26
N CYS A 109 -4.16 2.65 3.17
CA CYS A 109 -3.47 1.40 3.46
C CYS A 109 -3.72 0.98 4.90
N LYS A 110 -4.03 -0.30 5.12
CA LYS A 110 -4.12 -0.90 6.45
C LYS A 110 -3.15 -2.06 6.55
N ILE A 111 -2.19 -1.99 7.45
CA ILE A 111 -1.11 -2.97 7.60
C ILE A 111 -1.06 -3.48 9.05
N GLY A 112 -1.24 -4.78 9.27
CA GLY A 112 -1.35 -5.32 10.62
C GLY A 112 -0.03 -5.29 11.40
N ASN A 113 1.11 -5.29 10.72
CA ASN A 113 2.43 -5.34 11.34
C ASN A 113 3.38 -4.22 10.85
N ASN A 114 4.68 -4.45 10.89
CA ASN A 114 5.70 -3.45 10.56
C ASN A 114 5.68 -3.09 9.07
N ILE A 115 6.10 -1.87 8.76
CA ILE A 115 6.24 -1.36 7.40
C ILE A 115 7.69 -0.96 7.15
N THR A 116 8.26 -1.40 6.03
CA THR A 116 9.53 -0.89 5.50
C THR A 116 9.29 -0.46 4.06
N ALA A 117 9.60 0.80 3.75
CA ALA A 117 9.39 1.36 2.43
C ALA A 117 10.65 2.10 1.95
N ASN A 118 11.15 1.66 0.80
CA ASN A 118 12.32 2.20 0.12
C ASN A 118 11.91 2.78 -1.24
N ASP A 119 12.30 4.02 -1.53
CA ASP A 119 11.96 4.71 -2.80
C ASP A 119 10.49 4.61 -3.20
N SER A 120 9.59 4.67 -2.22
CA SER A 120 8.18 4.33 -2.42
C SER A 120 7.25 5.53 -2.18
N TYR A 121 6.00 5.40 -2.60
CA TYR A 121 5.01 6.47 -2.52
C TYR A 121 3.70 5.99 -1.92
N PHE A 122 3.21 6.70 -0.91
CA PHE A 122 1.88 6.54 -0.34
C PHE A 122 1.11 7.84 -0.57
N ALA A 123 0.01 7.77 -1.31
CA ALA A 123 -0.74 8.95 -1.73
C ALA A 123 -1.83 9.39 -0.74
N LYS A 124 -2.08 8.57 0.30
CA LYS A 124 -3.11 8.79 1.32
C LYS A 124 -2.70 8.17 2.67
N ASP A 125 -3.66 8.10 3.59
CA ASP A 125 -3.52 7.66 4.96
C ASP A 125 -3.03 6.20 5.08
N ILE A 126 -2.28 5.95 6.15
CA ILE A 126 -1.72 4.66 6.50
C ILE A 126 -2.11 4.34 7.95
N GLU A 127 -2.83 3.26 8.16
CA GLU A 127 -3.03 2.65 9.47
C GLU A 127 -2.10 1.45 9.61
N PHE A 128 -1.34 1.37 10.71
CA PHE A 128 -0.51 0.19 10.97
C PHE A 128 -0.49 -0.29 12.41
N GLY A 129 -0.34 -1.60 12.61
CA GLY A 129 -0.36 -2.27 13.93
C GLY A 129 1.02 -2.69 14.45
N GLY A 130 2.08 -2.59 13.64
CA GLY A 130 3.44 -2.92 14.02
C GLY A 130 4.09 -1.96 15.03
N ILE A 131 5.32 -2.28 15.41
CA ILE A 131 6.16 -1.46 16.30
C ILE A 131 7.23 -0.67 15.54
N GLN A 132 7.39 -0.92 14.25
CA GLN A 132 8.35 -0.25 13.39
C GLN A 132 7.70 0.19 12.07
N PHE A 133 7.99 1.42 11.66
CA PHE A 133 7.69 1.95 10.35
C PHE A 133 8.90 2.73 9.83
N GLU A 134 9.57 2.20 8.80
CA GLU A 134 10.75 2.81 8.21
C GLU A 134 10.49 3.33 6.79
N LEU A 135 10.79 4.60 6.57
CA LEU A 135 10.80 5.26 5.27
C LEU A 135 12.24 5.60 4.89
N THR A 136 12.72 5.09 3.77
CA THR A 136 14.08 5.31 3.27
C THR A 136 14.10 5.78 1.83
N ASN A 137 15.22 6.40 1.43
CA ASN A 137 15.53 6.74 0.04
C ASN A 137 14.41 7.45 -0.71
N LYS A 138 14.10 8.70 -0.34
CA LYS A 138 13.11 9.56 -1.02
C LYS A 138 11.69 9.01 -0.99
N THR A 139 11.40 8.07 -0.08
CA THR A 139 10.03 7.62 0.15
C THR A 139 9.16 8.80 0.58
N LYS A 140 7.92 8.83 0.11
CA LYS A 140 7.02 9.94 0.35
C LYS A 140 5.64 9.48 0.77
N VAL A 141 5.12 10.07 1.84
CA VAL A 141 3.76 9.87 2.35
C VAL A 141 3.00 11.20 2.24
N ILE A 142 1.84 11.19 1.58
CA ILE A 142 0.90 12.32 1.49
C ILE A 142 -0.41 11.87 2.15
N GLY A 143 -0.49 12.01 3.46
CA GLY A 143 -1.57 11.46 4.27
C GLY A 143 -1.13 11.29 5.70
N ASN A 144 -2.09 10.99 6.56
CA ASN A 144 -1.85 10.78 7.97
C ASN A 144 -1.29 9.37 8.21
N ILE A 145 -0.46 9.23 9.24
CA ILE A 145 0.02 7.94 9.71
C ILE A 145 -0.61 7.68 11.07
N ILE A 146 -1.30 6.55 11.21
CA ILE A 146 -1.98 6.15 12.44
C ILE A 146 -1.38 4.83 12.91
N SER A 147 -0.63 4.88 14.00
CA SER A 147 -0.20 3.65 14.69
C SER A 147 -1.25 3.22 15.71
N THR A 148 -1.73 2.00 15.55
CA THR A 148 -2.71 1.37 16.44
C THR A 148 -2.07 0.49 17.51
N SER A 149 -0.73 0.36 17.50
CA SER A 149 0.00 -0.51 18.43
C SER A 149 -0.11 -0.02 19.86
N ARG A 150 -0.33 -0.97 20.78
CA ARG A 150 -0.32 -0.71 22.22
C ARG A 150 1.09 -0.67 22.80
N TYR A 151 2.10 -1.05 22.02
CA TYR A 151 3.51 -1.02 22.43
C TYR A 151 4.20 0.24 21.90
N PRO A 152 5.34 0.66 22.48
CA PRO A 152 6.10 1.78 21.95
C PRO A 152 6.49 1.54 20.49
N VAL A 153 6.24 2.54 19.64
CA VAL A 153 6.49 2.47 18.19
C VAL A 153 7.62 3.41 17.81
N THR A 154 8.47 2.96 16.88
CA THR A 154 9.45 3.83 16.23
C THR A 154 9.09 4.02 14.77
N ILE A 155 8.93 5.28 14.36
CA ILE A 155 8.84 5.66 12.95
C ILE A 155 10.15 6.32 12.56
N VAL A 156 10.84 5.78 11.55
CA VAL A 156 12.09 6.34 11.02
C VAL A 156 11.81 7.02 9.69
N VAL A 157 12.19 8.29 9.59
CA VAL A 157 12.10 9.10 8.38
C VAL A 157 13.52 9.42 7.92
N ASP A 158 14.07 8.54 7.11
CA ASP A 158 15.43 8.65 6.55
C ASP A 158 15.37 9.14 5.10
N ARG A 159 15.88 10.35 4.85
CA ARG A 159 15.90 10.96 3.50
C ARG A 159 14.53 10.88 2.80
N SER A 160 13.47 11.00 3.57
CA SER A 160 12.09 10.73 3.14
C SER A 160 11.17 11.86 3.62
N VAL A 161 9.97 11.96 3.04
CA VAL A 161 9.06 13.08 3.34
C VAL A 161 7.70 12.56 3.77
N ILE A 162 7.21 13.03 4.92
CA ILE A 162 5.82 12.87 5.34
C ILE A 162 5.13 14.24 5.26
N LYS A 163 3.96 14.27 4.62
CA LYS A 163 3.04 15.41 4.67
C LYS A 163 1.69 14.93 5.18
N GLY A 164 1.42 15.23 6.44
CA GLY A 164 0.27 14.73 7.20
C GLY A 164 0.64 14.53 8.66
N ASP A 165 -0.38 14.41 9.50
CA ASP A 165 -0.21 14.19 10.93
C ASP A 165 0.22 12.74 11.20
N ILE A 166 0.95 12.53 12.30
CA ILE A 166 1.36 11.21 12.77
C ILE A 166 0.76 11.01 14.16
N GLY A 167 -0.14 10.05 14.30
CA GLY A 167 -0.79 9.71 15.56
C GLY A 167 -0.36 8.34 16.08
N PHE A 168 -0.13 8.26 17.39
CA PHE A 168 0.20 7.02 18.08
C PHE A 168 -0.85 6.65 19.12
N ALA A 169 -1.16 5.36 19.22
CA ALA A 169 -1.93 4.85 20.37
C ALA A 169 -1.09 4.80 21.66
N ASN A 170 0.23 4.60 21.57
CA ASN A 170 1.13 4.57 22.73
C ASN A 170 1.97 5.87 22.87
N PRO A 171 1.91 6.58 24.01
CA PRO A 171 2.63 7.85 24.24
C PRO A 171 4.15 7.75 24.24
N LYS A 172 4.72 6.56 24.44
CA LYS A 172 6.17 6.32 24.45
C LYS A 172 6.75 6.14 23.04
N SER A 173 5.95 6.37 22.01
CA SER A 173 6.37 6.25 20.62
C SER A 173 7.21 7.45 20.19
N VAL A 174 8.07 7.23 19.20
CA VAL A 174 9.02 8.22 18.72
C VAL A 174 9.06 8.25 17.20
N VAL A 175 9.12 9.47 16.66
CA VAL A 175 9.49 9.73 15.27
C VAL A 175 10.95 10.16 15.24
N VAL A 176 11.78 9.38 14.55
CA VAL A 176 13.19 9.67 14.33
C VAL A 176 13.35 10.24 12.92
N ILE A 177 13.82 11.48 12.83
CA ILE A 177 14.03 12.16 11.54
C ILE A 177 15.53 12.27 11.30
N GLN A 178 16.02 11.74 10.18
CA GLN A 178 17.47 11.68 9.91
C GLN A 178 17.78 11.84 8.42
N ASN A 179 19.05 12.13 8.10
CA ASN A 179 19.58 12.10 6.73
C ASN A 179 18.77 12.95 5.71
N ARG A 180 18.30 14.13 6.14
CA ARG A 180 17.40 15.02 5.37
C ARG A 180 15.98 14.47 5.20
N GLY A 181 15.52 13.64 6.13
CA GLY A 181 14.10 13.36 6.30
C GLY A 181 13.34 14.63 6.66
N LEU A 182 12.03 14.67 6.41
CA LEU A 182 11.19 15.84 6.65
C LEU A 182 9.77 15.42 7.01
N VAL A 183 9.23 15.98 8.09
CA VAL A 183 7.84 15.78 8.51
C VAL A 183 7.13 17.13 8.55
N LYS A 184 6.06 17.24 7.74
CA LYS A 184 5.17 18.40 7.69
C LYS A 184 3.78 18.00 8.17
N GLY A 185 3.52 18.24 9.45
CA GLY A 185 2.31 17.82 10.14
C GLY A 185 2.61 17.60 11.62
N ARG A 186 1.56 17.47 12.43
CA ARG A 186 1.68 17.35 13.89
C ARG A 186 2.04 15.93 14.31
N ILE A 187 2.80 15.79 15.38
CA ILE A 187 2.95 14.52 16.08
C ILE A 187 1.98 14.46 17.27
N LEU A 188 1.06 13.51 17.23
CA LEU A 188 0.04 13.32 18.24
C LEU A 188 0.38 12.12 19.12
N ASN A 189 0.44 12.34 20.43
CA ASN A 189 0.68 11.29 21.43
C ASN A 189 2.00 10.53 21.23
N GLY A 190 3.07 11.25 20.88
CA GLY A 190 4.42 10.71 20.71
C GLY A 190 5.46 11.82 20.83
N THR A 191 6.72 11.47 20.59
CA THR A 191 7.85 12.41 20.66
C THR A 191 8.62 12.46 19.35
N VAL A 192 9.35 13.55 19.13
CA VAL A 192 10.25 13.70 17.98
C VAL A 192 11.69 13.63 18.45
N ARG A 193 12.51 12.89 17.70
CA ARG A 193 13.97 12.94 17.75
C ARG A 193 14.48 13.37 16.38
N ASP A 194 14.76 14.66 16.22
CA ASP A 194 15.35 15.20 14.99
C ASP A 194 16.89 15.12 15.05
N LEU A 195 17.48 14.38 14.11
CA LEU A 195 18.93 14.19 13.96
C LEU A 195 19.51 14.96 12.77
N THR A 196 18.75 15.89 12.20
CA THR A 196 19.12 16.66 11.01
C THR A 196 19.66 18.06 11.30
N GLY A 197 19.47 18.56 12.53
CA GLY A 197 19.93 19.90 12.94
C GLY A 197 18.82 20.91 13.25
N GLY A 198 17.53 20.54 13.19
CA GLY A 198 16.43 21.32 13.78
C GLY A 198 15.33 21.79 12.82
N ASP A 199 15.54 21.74 11.50
CA ASP A 199 14.60 22.31 10.51
C ASP A 199 13.68 21.26 9.83
N SER A 200 13.77 20.00 10.27
CA SER A 200 13.13 18.87 9.57
C SER A 200 11.78 18.44 10.15
N TYR A 201 11.35 19.08 11.24
CA TYR A 201 10.00 18.98 11.76
C TYR A 201 9.32 20.35 11.71
N GLN A 202 8.14 20.43 11.09
CA GLN A 202 7.40 21.68 10.86
C GLN A 202 5.95 21.58 11.36
N GLY A 203 5.73 20.88 12.48
CA GLY A 203 4.39 20.49 12.92
C GLY A 203 3.70 21.44 13.90
N ASP A 204 4.46 22.28 14.61
CA ASP A 204 3.93 23.06 15.75
C ASP A 204 3.82 24.58 15.46
N ASP A 205 4.18 25.03 14.26
CA ASP A 205 4.27 26.46 13.89
C ASP A 205 2.92 27.14 13.59
N ALA A 206 1.82 26.71 14.22
CA ALA A 206 0.48 27.21 13.90
C ALA A 206 -0.11 28.26 14.86
N ASP A 207 0.60 28.70 15.91
CA ASP A 207 0.04 29.63 16.92
C ASP A 207 0.97 30.79 17.34
N GLU A 208 1.79 31.34 16.45
CA GLU A 208 2.46 32.64 16.68
C GLU A 208 2.12 33.68 15.59
N GLU A 209 0.83 34.02 15.44
CA GLU A 209 0.44 35.29 14.83
C GLU A 209 -0.61 36.01 15.69
N GLN A 210 -0.19 37.21 16.14
CA GLN A 210 -0.94 38.37 16.65
C GLN A 210 -1.09 38.54 18.17
N GLN A 211 -0.08 39.20 18.78
CA GLN A 211 -0.30 40.24 19.79
C GLN A 211 -0.28 41.61 19.10
#